data_AF-X1A9H7-F1
#
_entry.id   AF-X1A9H7-F1
#
_cell.length_a   1.000
_cell.length_b   1.000
_cell.length_c   1.000
_cell.angle_alpha   90.00
_cell.angle_beta   90.00
_cell.angle_gamma   90.00
#
_symmetry.space_group_name_H-M   'P 1'
#
loop_
_entity.id
_entity.type
_entity.pdbx_description
1 polymer ?
#
loop_
_entity_poly.entity_id
_entity_poly.type
_entity_poly.pdbx_seq_one_letter_code
_entity_poly.pdbx_strand_id
1 'polypeptide(L)'
;MRQQILAPKNRKPIARTTYGGPQYVAVKGNVQRIELHRGCPWAKIHDYCYEPFEHEDFPIPQLVKNQVQILDMNFLARKDALDILKELGSKRVNGRVIKYELVCGIHFDLLTQETANILKKSRFVRPRIAWDGPLDDQKKIKTAIKILTKAGYKRNEIMLFMIVNWRIPYTECLRKLDLMKVWNVKVCDCCYDGGYKHAVPEYWTQKEMDDIRLKSRKHNQLVLFRIDPQPSINQYRGMKGLTFSMRK
;
A
#
# COMPACT_ATOMS: atom_id res chain seq x y z
N MET A 1 16.96 1.96 26.48
CA MET A 1 15.61 2.55 26.57
C MET A 1 14.61 1.42 26.63
N ARG A 2 13.86 1.28 27.73
CA ARG A 2 12.83 0.24 27.86
C ARG A 2 11.71 0.53 26.85
N GLN A 3 11.36 -0.46 26.03
CA GLN A 3 10.16 -0.42 25.20
C GLN A 3 8.96 -0.22 26.11
N GLN A 4 8.23 0.87 25.88
CA GLN A 4 6.98 1.14 26.59
C GLN A 4 5.93 0.23 25.98
N ILE A 5 5.66 -0.91 26.63
CA ILE A 5 4.46 -1.70 26.31
C ILE A 5 3.28 -0.85 26.78
N LEU A 6 2.74 -0.02 25.87
CA LEU A 6 1.61 0.87 26.13
C LEU A 6 0.37 0.42 25.36
N ALA A 7 -0.20 -0.68 25.86
CA ALA A 7 -1.62 -0.83 26.20
C ALA A 7 -2.10 -2.28 25.94
N PRO A 8 -2.98 -2.85 26.79
CA PRO A 8 -3.78 -4.00 26.39
C PRO A 8 -4.62 -3.65 25.13
N LYS A 9 -5.06 -4.67 24.37
CA LYS A 9 -5.97 -4.61 23.19
C LYS A 9 -7.28 -3.79 23.39
N ASN A 10 -7.47 -3.14 24.54
CA ASN A 10 -8.58 -2.25 24.89
C ASN A 10 -8.52 -0.86 24.23
N ARG A 11 -7.65 -0.61 23.25
CA ARG A 11 -7.90 0.53 22.35
C ARG A 11 -9.16 0.18 21.56
N LYS A 12 -10.25 0.93 21.81
CA LYS A 12 -11.36 0.96 20.84
C LYS A 12 -10.71 1.25 19.48
N PRO A 13 -10.98 0.47 18.42
CA PRO A 13 -10.52 0.81 17.08
C PRO A 13 -10.80 2.29 16.88
N ILE A 14 -9.80 3.06 16.41
CA ILE A 14 -9.99 4.49 16.16
C ILE A 14 -11.29 4.60 15.37
N ALA A 15 -12.31 5.23 15.95
CA ALA A 15 -13.75 5.08 15.69
C ALA A 15 -14.20 5.57 14.28
N ARG A 16 -13.55 5.04 13.25
CA ARG A 16 -13.78 5.26 11.82
C ARG A 16 -13.47 4.00 11.03
N THR A 17 -13.43 2.83 11.67
CA THR A 17 -13.64 1.59 10.92
C THR A 17 -15.07 1.67 10.38
N THR A 18 -15.25 1.40 9.10
CA THR A 18 -16.57 1.39 8.44
C THR A 18 -17.42 0.23 8.95
N TYR A 19 -16.84 -0.65 9.78
CA TYR A 19 -17.49 -1.81 10.37
C TYR A 19 -18.78 -1.47 11.12
N GLY A 20 -19.86 -2.13 10.72
CA GLY A 20 -21.22 -1.88 11.23
C GLY A 20 -21.86 -0.59 10.71
N GLY A 21 -21.14 0.20 9.90
CA GLY A 21 -21.62 1.41 9.26
C GLY A 21 -21.99 1.19 7.78
N PRO A 22 -22.65 2.18 7.16
CA PRO A 22 -22.98 2.14 5.74
C PRO A 22 -21.71 2.09 4.87
N GLN A 23 -21.88 1.71 3.60
CA GLN A 23 -20.82 1.71 2.59
C GLN A 23 -20.08 3.06 2.57
N TYR A 24 -18.75 3.03 2.64
CA TYR A 24 -17.96 4.24 2.54
C TYR A 24 -17.88 4.79 1.11
N VAL A 25 -18.34 6.03 0.93
CA VAL A 25 -18.18 6.79 -0.32
C VAL A 25 -17.80 8.22 0.00
N ALA A 26 -16.70 8.71 -0.56
CA ALA A 26 -16.25 10.09 -0.35
C ALA A 26 -15.54 10.66 -1.58
N VAL A 27 -15.76 11.94 -1.86
CA VAL A 27 -15.04 12.67 -2.91
C VAL A 27 -14.08 13.67 -2.25
N LYS A 28 -12.80 13.61 -2.60
CA LYS A 28 -11.76 14.52 -2.12
C LYS A 28 -10.98 15.07 -3.30
N GLY A 29 -11.32 16.30 -3.71
CA GLY A 29 -10.74 16.94 -4.89
C GLY A 29 -11.01 16.14 -6.15
N ASN A 30 -9.94 15.61 -6.76
CA ASN A 30 -10.01 14.83 -8.01
C ASN A 30 -10.11 13.32 -7.81
N VAL A 31 -10.13 12.85 -6.56
CA VAL A 31 -10.20 11.42 -6.22
C VAL A 31 -11.54 11.12 -5.56
N GLN A 32 -12.17 10.03 -5.97
CA GLN A 32 -13.29 9.42 -5.26
C GLN A 32 -12.79 8.16 -4.54
N ARG A 33 -13.12 8.03 -3.26
CA ARG A 33 -12.83 6.85 -2.46
C ARG A 33 -14.12 6.07 -2.26
N ILE A 34 -14.04 4.76 -2.47
CA ILE A 34 -15.16 3.84 -2.32
C ILE A 34 -14.72 2.61 -1.54
N GLU A 35 -15.68 1.98 -0.90
CA GLU A 35 -15.58 0.63 -0.34
C GLU A 35 -16.50 -0.25 -1.18
N LEU A 36 -15.97 -1.34 -1.70
CA LEU A 36 -16.76 -2.37 -2.38
C LEU A 36 -16.86 -3.62 -1.54
N HIS A 37 -15.92 -3.88 -0.64
CA HIS A 37 -15.86 -5.09 0.17
C HIS A 37 -15.35 -4.77 1.57
N ARG A 38 -15.99 -5.40 2.53
CA ARG A 38 -15.59 -5.44 3.93
C ARG A 38 -15.48 -6.90 4.36
N GLY A 39 -14.49 -7.19 5.17
CA GLY A 39 -14.13 -8.56 5.54
C GLY A 39 -12.77 -8.96 4.98
N CYS A 40 -12.07 -9.80 5.74
CA CYS A 40 -10.84 -10.43 5.31
C CYS A 40 -10.77 -11.88 5.83
N PRO A 41 -10.52 -12.89 4.97
CA PRO A 41 -10.41 -14.29 5.37
C PRO A 41 -9.33 -14.53 6.45
N TRP A 42 -8.32 -13.67 6.49
CA TRP A 42 -7.21 -13.77 7.42
C TRP A 42 -7.40 -12.93 8.69
N ALA A 43 -8.52 -12.24 8.87
CA ALA A 43 -8.79 -11.40 10.04
C ALA A 43 -8.66 -12.18 11.38
N LYS A 44 -9.02 -13.46 11.40
CA LYS A 44 -8.90 -14.32 12.58
C LYS A 44 -7.46 -14.65 12.97
N ILE A 45 -6.51 -14.55 12.04
CA ILE A 45 -5.09 -14.85 12.28
C ILE A 45 -4.22 -13.60 12.31
N HIS A 46 -4.65 -12.51 11.67
CA HIS A 46 -3.94 -11.25 11.66
C HIS A 46 -4.30 -10.43 12.89
N ASP A 47 -3.57 -10.66 13.98
CA ASP A 47 -3.72 -9.94 15.27
C ASP A 47 -3.68 -8.41 15.18
N TYR A 48 -3.08 -7.87 14.11
CA TYR A 48 -2.91 -6.45 13.86
C TYR A 48 -3.99 -5.84 12.95
N CYS A 49 -4.84 -6.66 12.34
CA CYS A 49 -5.83 -6.23 11.37
C CYS A 49 -7.13 -5.85 12.08
N TYR A 50 -7.63 -4.65 11.84
CA TYR A 50 -8.94 -4.19 12.34
C TYR A 50 -10.10 -4.55 11.40
N GLU A 51 -9.81 -5.21 10.27
CA GLU A 51 -10.85 -5.70 9.36
C GLU A 51 -11.62 -6.86 10.01
N PRO A 52 -12.96 -6.90 9.92
CA PRO A 52 -13.72 -8.05 10.39
C PRO A 52 -13.42 -9.34 9.62
N PHE A 53 -13.79 -10.46 10.23
CA PHE A 53 -13.79 -11.74 9.53
C PHE A 53 -15.03 -11.91 8.65
N GLU A 54 -16.16 -11.31 9.01
CA GLU A 54 -17.40 -11.38 8.25
C GLU A 54 -17.25 -10.62 6.93
N HIS A 55 -17.74 -11.24 5.85
CA HIS A 55 -17.70 -10.67 4.51
C HIS A 55 -19.01 -9.96 4.21
N GLU A 56 -18.90 -8.70 3.79
CA GLU A 56 -19.99 -7.86 3.32
C GLU A 56 -19.60 -7.26 1.97
N ASP A 57 -20.44 -7.49 0.96
CA ASP A 57 -20.23 -7.05 -0.41
C ASP A 57 -21.15 -5.88 -0.73
N PHE A 58 -20.58 -4.79 -1.24
CA PHE A 58 -21.33 -3.58 -1.59
C PHE A 58 -21.44 -3.40 -3.10
N PRO A 59 -22.55 -2.80 -3.60
CA PRO A 59 -22.66 -2.43 -5.00
C PRO A 59 -21.67 -1.33 -5.35
N ILE A 60 -21.33 -1.21 -6.65
CA ILE A 60 -20.53 -0.08 -7.13
C ILE A 60 -21.38 1.20 -6.99
N PRO A 61 -20.96 2.20 -6.20
CA PRO A 61 -21.71 3.43 -6.02
C PRO A 61 -21.61 4.30 -7.29
N GLN A 62 -22.39 5.37 -7.36
CA GLN A 62 -22.27 6.33 -8.46
C GLN A 62 -20.85 6.90 -8.53
N LEU A 63 -20.18 6.72 -9.67
CA LEU A 63 -18.84 7.24 -9.92
C LEU A 63 -18.92 8.62 -10.57
N VAL A 64 -18.29 9.61 -9.95
CA VAL A 64 -18.28 11.02 -10.40
C VAL A 64 -16.87 11.56 -10.66
N LYS A 65 -15.83 10.73 -10.46
CA LYS A 65 -14.42 11.05 -10.74
C LYS A 65 -13.76 9.98 -11.60
N ASN A 66 -12.81 10.39 -12.43
CA ASN A 66 -11.99 9.48 -13.26
C ASN A 66 -10.79 8.87 -12.50
N GLN A 67 -10.60 9.22 -11.23
CA GLN A 67 -9.64 8.58 -10.33
C GLN A 67 -10.39 8.04 -9.13
N VAL A 68 -10.35 6.72 -8.95
CA VAL A 68 -11.07 6.03 -7.89
C VAL A 68 -10.08 5.22 -7.05
N GLN A 69 -10.19 5.37 -5.74
CA GLN A 69 -9.45 4.61 -4.74
C GLN A 69 -10.41 3.65 -4.04
N ILE A 70 -10.09 2.37 -4.04
CA ILE A 70 -10.88 1.32 -3.40
C ILE A 70 -10.16 0.95 -2.11
N LEU A 71 -10.87 1.08 -0.97
CA LEU A 71 -10.29 0.98 0.37
C LEU A 71 -10.33 -0.43 0.97
N ASP A 72 -10.90 -1.38 0.24
CA ASP A 72 -11.14 -2.76 0.69
C ASP A 72 -9.87 -3.44 1.17
N MET A 73 -9.96 -4.09 2.33
CA MET A 73 -8.89 -4.90 2.91
C MET A 73 -8.88 -6.28 2.25
N ASN A 74 -8.34 -6.31 1.02
CA ASN A 74 -8.18 -7.47 0.14
C ASN A 74 -9.38 -7.75 -0.79
N PHE A 75 -9.65 -6.79 -1.69
CA PHE A 75 -10.73 -6.84 -2.70
C PHE A 75 -10.89 -8.20 -3.42
N LEU A 76 -9.82 -8.94 -3.70
CA LEU A 76 -9.91 -10.25 -4.38
C LEU A 76 -10.53 -11.36 -3.52
N ALA A 77 -10.80 -11.11 -2.24
CA ALA A 77 -11.49 -12.05 -1.37
C ALA A 77 -13.02 -12.08 -1.62
N ARG A 78 -13.54 -11.11 -2.39
CA ARG A 78 -14.93 -11.12 -2.86
C ARG A 78 -15.21 -12.34 -3.74
N LYS A 79 -16.40 -12.92 -3.60
CA LYS A 79 -16.83 -14.08 -4.42
C LYS A 79 -17.00 -13.71 -5.89
N ASP A 80 -17.46 -12.49 -6.16
CA ASP A 80 -17.75 -11.94 -7.48
C ASP A 80 -16.63 -11.01 -8.00
N ALA A 81 -15.43 -11.08 -7.43
CA ALA A 81 -14.33 -10.13 -7.69
C ALA A 81 -14.08 -9.93 -9.19
N LEU A 82 -14.08 -11.01 -9.98
CA LEU A 82 -13.84 -10.95 -11.42
C LEU A 82 -14.89 -10.14 -12.17
N ASP A 83 -16.17 -10.28 -11.81
CA ASP A 83 -17.26 -9.60 -12.50
C ASP A 83 -17.31 -8.13 -12.13
N ILE A 84 -17.07 -7.80 -10.85
CA ILE A 84 -16.91 -6.42 -10.40
C ILE A 84 -15.72 -5.74 -11.09
N LEU A 85 -14.59 -6.42 -11.26
CA LEU A 85 -13.46 -5.86 -12.01
C LEU A 85 -13.81 -5.58 -13.47
N LYS A 86 -14.55 -6.47 -14.14
CA LYS A 86 -15.00 -6.26 -15.53
C LYS A 86 -15.97 -5.08 -15.61
N GLU A 87 -16.92 -5.00 -14.68
CA GLU A 87 -17.87 -3.90 -14.61
C GLU A 87 -17.15 -2.55 -14.39
N LEU A 88 -16.25 -2.46 -13.41
CA LEU A 88 -15.44 -1.25 -13.18
C LEU A 88 -14.67 -0.84 -14.45
N GLY A 89 -14.13 -1.81 -15.20
CA GLY A 89 -13.43 -1.55 -16.47
C GLY A 89 -14.30 -0.93 -17.57
N SER A 90 -15.61 -1.17 -17.55
CA SER A 90 -16.56 -0.62 -18.53
C SER A 90 -17.01 0.80 -18.19
N LYS A 91 -17.00 1.19 -16.90
CA LYS A 91 -17.49 2.51 -16.45
C LYS A 91 -16.73 3.68 -17.07
N ARG A 92 -17.45 4.77 -17.29
CA ARG A 92 -16.94 6.06 -17.77
C ARG A 92 -17.56 7.18 -16.95
N VAL A 93 -16.81 8.26 -16.76
CA VAL A 93 -17.32 9.53 -16.22
C VAL A 93 -17.00 10.60 -17.25
N ASN A 94 -18.02 11.33 -17.70
CA ASN A 94 -17.92 12.38 -18.72
C ASN A 94 -17.23 11.88 -20.01
N GLY A 95 -17.63 10.68 -20.49
CA GLY A 95 -17.05 10.02 -21.66
C GLY A 95 -15.62 9.50 -21.47
N ARG A 96 -14.97 9.75 -20.33
CA ARG A 96 -13.58 9.37 -20.06
C ARG A 96 -13.50 8.11 -19.21
N VAL A 97 -12.44 7.33 -19.45
CA VAL A 97 -12.11 6.14 -18.65
C VAL A 97 -11.81 6.49 -17.21
N ILE A 98 -12.01 5.54 -16.31
CA ILE A 98 -11.67 5.64 -14.89
C ILE A 98 -10.38 4.84 -14.64
N LYS A 99 -9.50 5.37 -13.79
CA LYS A 99 -8.34 4.66 -13.26
C LYS A 99 -8.61 4.29 -11.80
N TYR A 100 -8.33 3.04 -11.46
CA TYR A 100 -8.60 2.50 -10.13
C TYR A 100 -7.31 2.21 -9.38
N GLU A 101 -7.29 2.43 -8.07
CA GLU A 101 -6.19 2.03 -7.19
C GLU A 101 -6.78 1.26 -6.01
N LEU A 102 -6.32 0.01 -5.83
CA LEU A 102 -6.51 -0.71 -4.57
C LEU A 102 -5.55 -0.09 -3.55
N VAL A 103 -6.08 0.52 -2.50
CA VAL A 103 -5.25 1.19 -1.49
C VAL A 103 -4.60 0.18 -0.56
N CYS A 104 -5.27 -0.92 -0.28
CA CYS A 104 -4.72 -2.01 0.52
C CYS A 104 -4.03 -3.05 -0.38
N GLY A 105 -3.22 -3.91 0.24
CA GLY A 105 -2.51 -4.96 -0.48
C GLY A 105 -3.42 -6.10 -0.91
N ILE A 106 -3.16 -6.67 -2.08
CA ILE A 106 -3.70 -7.95 -2.52
C ILE A 106 -2.89 -9.06 -1.83
N HIS A 107 -3.56 -9.99 -1.17
CA HIS A 107 -2.88 -11.17 -0.64
C HIS A 107 -2.42 -12.06 -1.80
N PHE A 108 -1.14 -12.47 -1.78
CA PHE A 108 -0.52 -13.15 -2.93
C PHE A 108 -1.22 -14.47 -3.32
N ASP A 109 -1.86 -15.16 -2.37
CA ASP A 109 -2.60 -16.41 -2.64
C ASP A 109 -3.90 -16.20 -3.45
N LEU A 110 -4.47 -14.99 -3.45
CA LEU A 110 -5.66 -14.66 -4.24
C LEU A 110 -5.32 -14.18 -5.65
N LEU A 111 -4.05 -13.89 -5.91
CA LEU A 111 -3.62 -13.35 -7.18
C LEU A 111 -3.33 -14.47 -8.18
N THR A 112 -4.22 -14.62 -9.14
CA THR A 112 -4.08 -15.51 -10.30
C THR A 112 -3.67 -14.75 -11.55
N GLN A 113 -3.25 -15.45 -12.60
CA GLN A 113 -2.97 -14.79 -13.88
C GLN A 113 -4.21 -14.14 -14.50
N GLU A 114 -5.38 -14.77 -14.34
CA GLU A 114 -6.66 -14.24 -14.85
C GLU A 114 -7.05 -12.94 -14.15
N THR A 115 -7.05 -12.93 -12.81
CA THR A 115 -7.34 -11.72 -12.02
C THR A 115 -6.37 -10.59 -12.34
N ALA A 116 -5.07 -10.89 -12.49
CA ALA A 116 -4.06 -9.89 -12.88
C ALA A 116 -4.30 -9.30 -14.28
N ASN A 117 -4.68 -10.12 -15.26
CA ASN A 117 -5.02 -9.67 -16.61
C ASN A 117 -6.24 -8.75 -16.60
N ILE A 118 -7.27 -9.13 -15.85
CA ILE A 118 -8.50 -8.34 -15.73
C ILE A 118 -8.21 -7.03 -14.99
N LEU A 119 -7.46 -7.03 -13.90
CA LEU A 119 -7.00 -5.80 -13.23
C LEU A 119 -6.34 -4.84 -14.23
N LYS A 120 -5.39 -5.33 -15.04
CA LYS A 120 -4.70 -4.49 -16.04
C LYS A 120 -5.67 -3.95 -17.09
N LYS A 121 -6.52 -4.81 -17.66
CA LYS A 121 -7.51 -4.44 -18.69
C LYS A 121 -8.51 -3.42 -18.16
N SER A 122 -8.91 -3.56 -16.89
CA SER A 122 -9.80 -2.65 -16.16
C SER A 122 -9.09 -1.42 -15.59
N ARG A 123 -7.83 -1.17 -15.98
CA ARG A 123 -7.08 0.07 -15.69
C ARG A 123 -6.86 0.30 -14.20
N PHE A 124 -6.71 -0.79 -13.45
CA PHE A 124 -6.12 -0.72 -12.12
C PHE A 124 -4.65 -0.32 -12.26
N VAL A 125 -4.22 0.63 -11.43
CA VAL A 125 -2.88 1.17 -11.44
C VAL A 125 -2.22 0.93 -10.10
N ARG A 126 -0.88 0.82 -10.13
CA ARG A 126 -0.05 0.66 -8.92
C ARG A 126 -0.52 -0.51 -8.04
N PRO A 127 -0.60 -1.74 -8.59
CA PRO A 127 -1.02 -2.90 -7.81
C PRO A 127 -0.10 -3.08 -6.59
N ARG A 128 -0.72 -3.37 -5.45
CA ARG A 128 -0.04 -3.55 -4.17
C ARG A 128 -0.13 -5.03 -3.79
N ILE A 129 0.99 -5.67 -3.49
CA ILE A 129 1.03 -7.05 -2.98
C ILE A 129 1.28 -6.96 -1.47
N ALA A 130 0.41 -7.56 -0.65
CA ALA A 130 0.61 -7.63 0.79
C ALA A 130 1.73 -8.62 1.16
N TRP A 131 2.64 -8.23 2.05
CA TRP A 131 3.66 -9.11 2.63
C TRP A 131 3.90 -8.81 4.11
N ASP A 132 2.87 -9.11 4.88
CA ASP A 132 2.82 -8.92 6.33
C ASP A 132 3.22 -10.19 7.11
N GLY A 133 3.73 -11.21 6.41
CA GLY A 133 4.26 -12.47 6.96
C GLY A 133 5.79 -12.52 7.02
N PRO A 134 6.38 -13.70 7.26
CA PRO A 134 7.83 -13.87 7.35
C PRO A 134 8.55 -13.73 6.01
N LEU A 135 9.87 -13.51 6.04
CA LEU A 135 10.73 -13.43 4.87
C LEU A 135 10.72 -14.71 4.01
N ASP A 136 10.38 -15.86 4.60
CA ASP A 136 10.33 -17.15 3.90
C ASP A 136 9.29 -17.17 2.77
N ASP A 137 8.27 -16.31 2.85
CA ASP A 137 7.28 -16.11 1.77
C ASP A 137 7.85 -15.40 0.53
N GLN A 138 9.13 -15.01 0.52
CA GLN A 138 9.78 -14.30 -0.59
C GLN A 138 9.55 -14.94 -1.96
N LYS A 139 9.48 -16.28 -2.02
CA LYS A 139 9.22 -17.01 -3.28
C LYS A 139 7.80 -16.77 -3.77
N LYS A 140 6.81 -16.75 -2.88
CA LYS A 140 5.40 -16.46 -3.20
C LYS A 140 5.24 -15.02 -3.70
N ILE A 141 5.89 -14.07 -3.02
CA ILE A 141 5.90 -12.66 -3.45
C ILE A 141 6.54 -12.49 -4.82
N LYS A 142 7.67 -13.15 -5.08
CA LYS A 142 8.32 -13.13 -6.40
C LYS A 142 7.41 -13.71 -7.48
N THR A 143 6.63 -14.76 -7.16
CA THR A 143 5.61 -15.31 -8.07
C THR A 143 4.49 -14.30 -8.34
N ALA A 144 3.96 -13.64 -7.33
CA ALA A 144 2.94 -12.59 -7.51
C ALA A 144 3.45 -11.43 -8.39
N ILE A 145 4.70 -10.99 -8.21
CA ILE A 145 5.34 -9.99 -9.07
C ILE A 145 5.44 -10.47 -10.52
N LYS A 146 5.80 -11.74 -10.74
CA LYS A 146 5.85 -12.34 -12.10
C LYS A 146 4.47 -12.35 -12.75
N ILE A 147 3.42 -12.72 -12.01
CA ILE A 147 2.03 -12.73 -12.48
C ILE A 147 1.60 -11.32 -12.96
N LEU A 148 1.84 -10.29 -12.14
CA LEU A 148 1.55 -8.90 -12.52
C LEU A 148 2.39 -8.44 -13.71
N THR A 149 3.68 -8.81 -13.76
CA THR A 149 4.54 -8.46 -14.89
C THR A 149 4.04 -9.09 -16.19
N LYS A 150 3.63 -10.37 -16.15
CA LYS A 150 3.06 -11.09 -17.30
C LYS A 150 1.73 -10.47 -17.76
N ALA A 151 0.94 -9.91 -16.84
CA ALA A 151 -0.26 -9.15 -17.16
C ALA A 151 0.03 -7.76 -17.78
N GLY A 152 1.29 -7.32 -17.83
CA GLY A 152 1.71 -6.06 -18.45
C GLY A 152 1.93 -4.89 -17.48
N TYR A 153 2.06 -5.14 -16.18
CA TYR A 153 2.53 -4.13 -15.24
C TYR A 153 4.06 -4.00 -15.30
N LYS A 154 4.57 -2.76 -15.25
CA LYS A 154 6.02 -2.56 -15.09
C LYS A 154 6.41 -2.82 -13.64
N ARG A 155 7.59 -3.39 -13.38
CA ARG A 155 8.04 -3.70 -12.01
C ARG A 155 8.05 -2.45 -11.10
N ASN A 156 8.47 -1.31 -11.63
CA ASN A 156 8.49 -0.03 -10.92
C ASN A 156 7.09 0.62 -10.75
N GLU A 157 6.03 0.02 -11.29
CA GLU A 157 4.64 0.40 -11.01
C GLU A 157 4.06 -0.40 -9.85
N ILE A 158 4.50 -1.64 -9.66
CA ILE A 158 4.11 -2.55 -8.58
C ILE A 158 4.65 -2.02 -7.23
N MET A 159 3.89 -2.22 -6.16
CA MET A 159 4.29 -1.89 -4.80
C MET A 159 4.17 -3.12 -3.90
N LEU A 160 5.12 -3.31 -3.00
CA LEU A 160 4.98 -4.19 -1.86
C LEU A 160 4.34 -3.41 -0.72
N PHE A 161 3.18 -3.86 -0.24
CA PHE A 161 2.54 -3.35 0.97
C PHE A 161 3.03 -4.19 2.15
N MET A 162 3.69 -3.57 3.13
CA MET A 162 4.20 -4.28 4.31
C MET A 162 3.91 -3.53 5.60
N ILE A 163 3.49 -4.25 6.62
CA ILE A 163 3.36 -3.79 7.99
C ILE A 163 4.76 -3.54 8.58
N VAL A 164 4.89 -2.43 9.31
CA VAL A 164 6.08 -2.05 10.07
C VAL A 164 5.68 -1.63 11.49
N ASN A 165 6.65 -1.61 12.41
CA ASN A 165 6.37 -1.39 13.85
C ASN A 165 5.40 -2.45 14.42
N TRP A 166 5.52 -3.68 13.93
CA TRP A 166 4.80 -4.84 14.45
C TRP A 166 5.81 -5.91 14.87
N ARG A 167 5.33 -7.09 15.30
CA ARG A 167 6.15 -8.25 15.70
C ARG A 167 7.13 -8.73 14.63
N ILE A 168 6.95 -8.34 13.37
CA ILE A 168 7.97 -8.54 12.33
C ILE A 168 9.18 -7.67 12.68
N PRO A 169 10.39 -8.23 12.85
CA PRO A 169 11.55 -7.43 13.24
C PRO A 169 11.92 -6.35 12.21
N TYR A 170 12.42 -5.21 12.70
CA TYR A 170 12.95 -4.13 11.84
C TYR A 170 13.98 -4.66 10.83
N THR A 171 14.90 -5.51 11.26
CA THR A 171 15.92 -6.13 10.42
C THR A 171 15.32 -7.00 9.30
N GLU A 172 14.17 -7.61 9.53
CA GLU A 172 13.49 -8.40 8.52
C GLU A 172 12.82 -7.51 7.47
N CYS A 173 12.19 -6.41 7.89
CA CYS A 173 11.65 -5.40 6.97
C CYS A 173 12.76 -4.77 6.09
N LEU A 174 13.98 -4.58 6.62
CA LEU A 174 15.13 -4.18 5.81
C LEU A 174 15.48 -5.22 4.75
N ARG A 175 15.50 -6.51 5.09
CA ARG A 175 15.78 -7.58 4.12
C ARG A 175 14.71 -7.66 3.03
N LYS A 176 13.44 -7.43 3.37
CA LYS A 176 12.36 -7.29 2.37
C LYS A 176 12.61 -6.10 1.45
N LEU A 177 13.06 -4.96 1.99
CA LEU A 177 13.42 -3.77 1.20
C LEU A 177 14.58 -4.06 0.22
N ASP A 178 15.61 -4.78 0.66
CA ASP A 178 16.73 -5.20 -0.20
C ASP A 178 16.27 -6.11 -1.34
N LEU A 179 15.37 -7.06 -1.07
CA LEU A 179 14.77 -7.88 -2.13
C LEU A 179 13.97 -7.04 -3.12
N MET A 180 13.19 -6.07 -2.65
CA MET A 180 12.45 -5.16 -3.54
C MET A 180 13.37 -4.33 -4.42
N LYS A 181 14.58 -3.97 -3.92
CA LYS A 181 15.60 -3.28 -4.72
C LYS A 181 16.10 -4.16 -5.85
N VAL A 182 16.45 -5.41 -5.55
CA VAL A 182 16.87 -6.39 -6.57
C VAL A 182 15.77 -6.63 -7.61
N TRP A 183 14.50 -6.63 -7.18
CA TRP A 183 13.36 -6.87 -8.09
C TRP A 183 12.86 -5.60 -8.79
N ASN A 184 13.42 -4.43 -8.47
CA ASN A 184 12.99 -3.13 -9.00
C ASN A 184 11.48 -2.87 -8.78
N VAL A 185 11.00 -3.16 -7.57
CA VAL A 185 9.61 -3.00 -7.12
C VAL A 185 9.58 -1.95 -6.01
N LYS A 186 8.54 -1.11 -5.96
CA LYS A 186 8.39 -0.08 -4.92
C LYS A 186 7.90 -0.71 -3.61
N VAL A 187 7.94 0.06 -2.53
CA VAL A 187 7.37 -0.31 -1.23
C VAL A 187 6.33 0.70 -0.76
N CYS A 188 5.38 0.22 0.02
CA CYS A 188 4.38 0.97 0.75
C CYS A 188 4.39 0.43 2.18
N ASP A 189 5.18 1.07 3.03
CA ASP A 189 5.28 0.83 4.46
C ASP A 189 4.02 1.34 5.17
N CYS A 190 3.28 0.42 5.79
CA CYS A 190 2.11 0.69 6.61
C CYS A 190 2.49 0.50 8.08
N CYS A 191 2.47 1.57 8.86
CA CYS A 191 2.83 1.48 10.27
C CYS A 191 1.65 0.97 11.09
N TYR A 192 1.92 -0.01 11.95
CA TYR A 192 0.96 -0.57 12.89
C TYR A 192 0.26 0.50 13.74
N ASP A 193 -1.02 0.26 14.02
CA ASP A 193 -1.89 1.05 14.89
C ASP A 193 -2.08 2.52 14.46
N GLY A 194 -2.70 2.73 13.29
CA GLY A 194 -3.15 4.06 12.84
C GLY A 194 -2.15 4.82 11.97
N GLY A 195 -1.12 4.15 11.45
CA GLY A 195 -0.11 4.73 10.58
C GLY A 195 0.84 5.68 11.32
N TYR A 196 1.85 6.18 10.61
CA TYR A 196 2.94 6.98 11.21
C TYR A 196 2.51 8.23 12.00
N LYS A 197 1.30 8.76 11.79
CA LYS A 197 0.78 9.91 12.53
C LYS A 197 0.37 9.55 13.97
N HIS A 198 -0.04 8.31 14.19
CA HIS A 198 -0.60 7.83 15.46
C HIS A 198 0.20 6.65 16.05
N ALA A 199 1.21 6.18 15.33
CA ALA A 199 2.00 5.03 15.72
C ALA A 199 2.73 5.26 17.04
N VAL A 200 2.68 4.25 17.90
CA VAL A 200 3.41 4.18 19.16
C VAL A 200 4.55 3.18 18.98
N PRO A 201 5.77 3.45 19.46
CA PRO A 201 6.91 2.54 19.36
C PRO A 201 6.77 1.33 20.30
N GLU A 202 5.82 0.44 19.96
CA GLU A 202 5.46 -0.73 20.76
C GLU A 202 6.45 -1.88 20.54
N TYR A 203 6.70 -2.25 19.28
CA TYR A 203 7.61 -3.34 18.93
C TYR A 203 8.98 -2.85 18.51
N TRP A 204 9.03 -1.67 17.89
CA TRP A 204 10.26 -1.05 17.41
C TRP A 204 10.51 0.24 18.18
N THR A 205 11.75 0.70 18.19
CA THR A 205 12.10 2.03 18.70
C THR A 205 11.64 3.11 17.71
N GLN A 206 11.41 4.33 18.21
CA GLN A 206 11.09 5.49 17.36
C GLN A 206 12.16 5.69 16.26
N LYS A 207 13.43 5.48 16.61
CA LYS A 207 14.56 5.58 15.67
C LYS A 207 14.42 4.59 14.51
N GLU A 208 14.05 3.35 14.77
CA GLU A 208 13.82 2.34 13.73
C GLU A 208 12.61 2.67 12.85
N MET A 209 11.54 3.21 13.45
CA MET A 209 10.36 3.65 12.72
C MET A 209 10.67 4.82 11.76
N ASP A 210 11.40 5.82 12.23
CA ASP A 210 11.81 6.96 11.42
C ASP A 210 12.77 6.53 10.30
N ASP A 211 13.70 5.63 10.62
CA ASP A 211 14.69 5.13 9.69
C ASP A 211 14.07 4.26 8.58
N ILE A 212 13.19 3.30 8.90
CA ILE A 212 12.52 2.49 7.86
C ILE A 212 11.69 3.37 6.94
N ARG A 213 11.07 4.43 7.48
CA ARG A 213 10.24 5.38 6.71
C ARG A 213 11.10 6.14 5.72
N LEU A 214 12.26 6.63 6.17
CA LEU A 214 13.23 7.31 5.33
C LEU A 214 13.77 6.38 4.24
N LYS A 215 14.20 5.16 4.59
CA LYS A 215 14.74 4.17 3.66
C LYS A 215 13.70 3.74 2.62
N SER A 216 12.44 3.54 3.02
CA SER A 216 11.33 3.18 2.11
C SER A 216 11.06 4.29 1.08
N ARG A 217 11.06 5.56 1.52
CA ARG A 217 10.93 6.72 0.63
C ARG A 217 12.11 6.83 -0.34
N LYS A 218 13.33 6.69 0.18
CA LYS A 218 14.56 6.73 -0.62
C LYS A 218 14.59 5.62 -1.66
N HIS A 219 14.25 4.40 -1.27
CA HIS A 219 14.10 3.26 -2.16
C HIS A 219 13.14 3.55 -3.31
N ASN A 220 11.95 4.09 -3.00
CA ASN A 220 10.97 4.43 -4.03
C ASN A 220 11.46 5.51 -5.00
N GLN A 221 12.26 6.47 -4.54
CA GLN A 221 12.91 7.44 -5.41
C GLN A 221 13.89 6.74 -6.36
N LEU A 222 14.75 5.85 -5.86
CA LEU A 222 15.70 5.11 -6.67
C LEU A 222 15.01 4.20 -7.71
N VAL A 223 13.93 3.52 -7.33
CA VAL A 223 13.13 2.70 -8.25
C VAL A 223 12.45 3.55 -9.33
N LEU A 224 12.01 4.77 -8.98
CA LEU A 224 11.32 5.66 -9.91
C LEU A 224 12.29 6.35 -10.88
N PHE A 225 13.35 6.96 -10.35
CA PHE A 225 14.27 7.81 -11.12
C PHE A 225 15.47 7.04 -11.68
N ARG A 226 15.78 5.84 -11.15
CA ARG A 226 16.99 5.05 -11.46
C ARG A 226 18.32 5.73 -11.11
N ILE A 227 18.26 6.97 -10.64
CA ILE A 227 19.35 7.75 -10.08
C ILE A 227 18.92 8.21 -8.70
N ASP A 228 19.89 8.48 -7.84
CA ASP A 228 19.60 9.20 -6.61
C ASP A 228 19.29 10.67 -6.95
N PRO A 229 18.04 11.14 -6.79
CA PRO A 229 17.71 12.53 -7.10
C PRO A 229 18.22 13.50 -6.02
N GLN A 230 18.66 12.99 -4.87
CA GLN A 230 19.29 13.81 -3.86
C GLN A 230 20.76 13.99 -4.21
N PRO A 231 21.24 15.23 -4.35
CA PRO A 231 22.67 15.48 -4.50
C PRO A 231 23.42 14.81 -3.35
N SER A 232 24.59 14.25 -3.62
CA SER A 232 25.46 13.82 -2.52
C SER A 232 25.66 15.01 -1.57
N ILE A 233 25.74 14.78 -0.26
CA ILE A 233 26.05 15.85 0.71
C ILE A 233 27.30 16.66 0.31
N ASN A 234 28.20 16.05 -0.47
CA ASN A 234 29.39 16.69 -1.03
C ASN A 234 29.10 17.69 -2.16
N GLN A 235 28.01 17.55 -2.93
CA GLN A 235 27.62 18.54 -3.95
C GLN A 235 27.16 19.87 -3.34
N TYR A 236 26.63 19.88 -2.11
CA TYR A 236 26.31 21.12 -1.40
C TYR A 236 27.54 21.83 -0.82
N ARG A 237 28.65 21.13 -0.58
CA ARG A 237 29.89 21.75 -0.08
C ARG A 237 30.58 22.62 -1.13
N GLY A 238 30.36 22.35 -2.43
CA GLY A 238 30.87 23.19 -3.52
C GLY A 238 30.07 24.48 -3.78
N MET A 239 28.84 24.60 -3.25
CA MET A 239 27.98 25.78 -3.50
C MET A 239 28.03 26.84 -2.39
N LYS A 240 28.75 26.59 -1.29
CA LYS A 240 28.94 27.57 -0.19
C LYS A 240 29.95 28.70 -0.50
N GLY A 241 30.37 28.87 -1.75
CA GLY A 241 31.28 29.94 -2.19
C GLY A 241 30.64 31.05 -3.04
N LEU A 242 29.35 30.94 -3.41
CA LEU A 242 28.67 31.96 -4.23
C LEU A 242 27.90 32.93 -3.32
N THR A 243 28.60 33.94 -2.84
CA THR A 243 27.98 35.15 -2.29
C THR A 243 27.21 35.86 -3.41
N PHE A 244 25.88 35.81 -3.35
CA PHE A 244 25.04 36.70 -4.14
C PHE A 244 25.22 38.13 -3.64
N SER A 245 26.05 38.91 -4.34
CA SER A 245 26.08 40.36 -4.23
C SER A 245 24.73 40.91 -4.70
N MET A 246 23.82 41.20 -3.77
CA MET A 246 22.69 42.07 -4.07
C MET A 246 23.23 43.48 -4.26
N ARG A 247 23.32 43.93 -5.53
CA ARG A 247 23.52 45.35 -5.85
C ARG A 247 22.24 46.09 -5.42
N LYS A 248 22.44 47.13 -4.61
CA LYS A 248 21.42 48.13 -4.26
C LYS A 248 21.05 48.96 -5.48
#